data_AF-A0A559QSB7-F1
#
_entry.id   AF-A0A559QSB7-F1
#
_cell.length_a   1.000
_cell.length_b   1.000
_cell.length_c   1.000
_cell.angle_alpha   90.00
_cell.angle_beta   90.00
_cell.angle_gamma   90.00
#
_symmetry.space_group_name_H-M   'P 1'
#
loop_
_entity.id
_entity.type
_entity.pdbx_description
1 polymer ?
#
loop_
_entity_poly.entity_id
_entity_poly.type
_entity_poly.pdbx_seq_one_letter_code
_entity_poly.pdbx_strand_id
1 'polypeptide(L)'
;MSVVDRLEPSLCGTGDIRLGKMVGMPGWEIRMLKELCDREALMLIIRACNPDNRQYMYKRGYAPKPVGMESKTSSLSSGPKGLVAADRLSSKDKQSIANSELKHYLQGKSFYSDYDLMSAWRRRNPNRCKKIDTNDTEFLYSLNSVVGLRFMHGGNDDYYNRQTGKFAGAGNVKPGEVFVVIGAYDKPFDIHGLNALKLYYQKCGCASDLSYSIQGAKVPVVVWPYV
;
A
#
# COMPACT_ATOMS: atom_id res chain seq x y z
N MET A 1 4.67 5.78 22.99
CA MET A 1 3.86 4.69 22.41
C MET A 1 2.91 5.29 21.38
N SER A 2 2.82 4.71 20.17
CA SER A 2 1.98 5.30 19.10
C SER A 2 0.48 5.04 19.33
N VAL A 3 -0.40 5.75 18.62
CA VAL A 3 -1.85 5.42 18.59
C VAL A 3 -2.04 4.00 18.08
N VAL A 4 -1.26 3.60 17.07
CA VAL A 4 -1.28 2.26 16.49
C VAL A 4 -0.97 1.19 17.52
N ASP A 5 0.13 1.33 18.26
CA ASP A 5 0.53 0.32 19.25
C ASP A 5 -0.48 0.20 20.41
N ARG A 6 -1.24 1.26 20.70
CA ARG A 6 -2.28 1.24 21.75
C ARG A 6 -3.56 0.54 21.30
N LEU A 7 -3.97 0.73 20.05
CA LEU A 7 -5.26 0.23 19.56
C LEU A 7 -5.17 -1.20 18.99
N GLU A 8 -4.05 -1.56 18.37
CA GLU A 8 -3.89 -2.85 17.67
C GLU A 8 -4.30 -4.09 18.47
N PRO A 9 -3.84 -4.27 19.74
CA PRO A 9 -4.16 -5.47 20.50
C PRO A 9 -5.67 -5.68 20.71
N SER A 10 -6.47 -4.61 20.65
CA SER A 10 -7.92 -4.64 20.82
C SER A 10 -8.70 -4.78 19.51
N LEU A 11 -8.07 -4.49 18.36
CA LEU A 11 -8.76 -4.39 17.08
C LEU A 11 -8.47 -5.56 16.12
N CYS A 12 -7.36 -6.29 16.32
CA CYS A 12 -7.01 -7.40 15.44
C CYS A 12 -6.19 -8.50 16.13
N GLY A 13 -6.06 -9.64 15.44
CA GLY A 13 -5.29 -10.78 15.96
C GLY A 13 -3.78 -10.59 15.80
N THR A 14 -3.00 -11.36 16.56
CA THR A 14 -1.52 -11.32 16.53
C THR A 14 -0.92 -11.57 15.15
N GLY A 15 -1.58 -12.39 14.32
CA GLY A 15 -1.19 -12.63 12.93
C GLY A 15 -1.28 -11.36 12.07
N ASP A 16 -2.37 -10.61 12.18
CA ASP A 16 -2.58 -9.37 11.43
C ASP A 16 -1.61 -8.28 11.91
N ILE A 17 -1.36 -8.20 13.23
CA ILE A 17 -0.36 -7.30 13.81
C ILE A 17 1.04 -7.61 13.23
N ARG A 18 1.41 -8.90 13.15
CA ARG A 18 2.70 -9.31 12.57
C ARG A 18 2.81 -8.83 11.13
N LEU A 19 1.81 -9.11 10.29
CA LEU A 19 1.82 -8.73 8.88
C LEU A 19 1.80 -7.23 8.69
N GLY A 20 0.96 -6.51 9.44
CA GLY A 20 0.91 -5.05 9.44
C GLY A 20 2.28 -4.44 9.74
N LYS A 21 2.97 -4.92 10.77
CA LYS A 21 4.34 -4.48 11.06
C LYS A 21 5.31 -4.70 9.91
N MET A 22 5.19 -5.78 9.13
CA MET A 22 6.07 -6.04 7.99
C MET A 22 5.88 -5.04 6.84
N VAL A 23 4.64 -4.62 6.59
CA VAL A 23 4.30 -3.68 5.52
C VAL A 23 4.00 -2.28 6.02
N GLY A 24 4.47 -1.93 7.23
CA GLY A 24 4.28 -0.61 7.83
C GLY A 24 2.81 -0.17 7.91
N MET A 25 1.89 -1.11 8.11
CA MET A 25 0.45 -0.87 8.33
C MET A 25 0.04 -1.21 9.77
N PRO A 26 -1.05 -0.64 10.28
CA PRO A 26 -1.78 -1.23 11.39
C PRO A 26 -2.39 -2.58 11.00
N GLY A 27 -2.32 -3.56 11.88
CA GLY A 27 -2.91 -4.89 11.65
C GLY A 27 -4.42 -4.86 11.45
N TRP A 28 -5.13 -3.90 12.05
CA TRP A 28 -6.56 -3.75 11.80
C TRP A 28 -6.85 -3.32 10.35
N GLU A 29 -5.94 -2.61 9.68
CA GLU A 29 -6.07 -2.28 8.26
C GLU A 29 -5.85 -3.50 7.37
N ILE A 30 -4.94 -4.41 7.75
CA ILE A 30 -4.81 -5.73 7.08
C ILE A 30 -6.13 -6.48 7.14
N ARG A 31 -6.79 -6.48 8.30
CA ARG A 31 -8.11 -7.11 8.48
C ARG A 31 -9.18 -6.45 7.61
N MET A 32 -9.28 -5.12 7.60
CA MET A 32 -10.26 -4.41 6.77
C MET A 32 -10.02 -4.63 5.27
N LEU A 33 -8.75 -4.65 4.83
CA LEU A 33 -8.39 -4.98 3.45
C LEU A 33 -8.72 -6.44 3.12
N LYS A 34 -8.54 -7.37 4.07
CA LYS A 34 -8.97 -8.77 3.88
C LYS A 34 -10.48 -8.85 3.67
N GLU A 35 -11.28 -8.16 4.46
CA GLU A 35 -12.74 -8.12 4.30
C GLU A 35 -13.15 -7.56 2.93
N LEU A 36 -12.48 -6.48 2.46
CA LEU A 36 -12.65 -5.97 1.10
C LEU A 36 -12.28 -7.02 0.05
N CYS A 37 -11.15 -7.70 0.22
CA CYS A 37 -10.66 -8.69 -0.73
C CYS A 37 -11.59 -9.90 -0.83
N ASP A 38 -12.10 -10.38 0.29
CA ASP A 38 -13.06 -11.49 0.33
C ASP A 38 -14.37 -11.11 -0.37
N ARG A 39 -14.88 -9.89 -0.12
CA ARG A 39 -16.11 -9.38 -0.75
C ARG A 39 -15.99 -9.20 -2.25
N GLU A 40 -14.90 -8.58 -2.70
CA GLU A 40 -14.73 -8.18 -4.12
C GLU A 40 -14.01 -9.24 -4.96
N ALA A 41 -13.65 -10.38 -4.34
CA ALA A 41 -12.79 -11.42 -4.88
C ALA A 41 -11.44 -10.87 -5.37
N LEU A 42 -10.82 -10.02 -4.56
CA LEU A 42 -9.52 -9.40 -4.83
C LEU A 42 -8.37 -10.17 -4.17
N MET A 43 -7.20 -9.95 -4.75
CA MET A 43 -5.89 -10.27 -4.21
C MET A 43 -5.04 -9.02 -4.33
N LEU A 44 -4.47 -8.58 -3.21
CA LEU A 44 -3.52 -7.48 -3.13
C LEU A 44 -2.15 -8.03 -2.74
N ILE A 45 -1.12 -7.55 -3.42
CA ILE A 45 0.27 -7.82 -3.07
C ILE A 45 0.89 -6.48 -2.68
N ILE A 46 1.31 -6.38 -1.42
CA ILE A 46 1.85 -5.14 -0.84
C ILE A 46 3.31 -5.37 -0.46
N ARG A 47 4.17 -4.48 -0.91
CA ARG A 47 5.61 -4.52 -0.61
C ARG A 47 5.85 -4.02 0.81
N ALA A 48 6.85 -4.59 1.49
CA ALA A 48 7.29 -4.11 2.79
C ALA A 48 7.65 -2.62 2.70
N CYS A 49 6.89 -1.77 3.38
CA CYS A 49 7.24 -0.37 3.55
C CYS A 49 7.93 -0.16 4.91
N ASN A 50 8.45 1.05 5.15
CA ASN A 50 9.22 1.33 6.36
C ASN A 50 8.33 1.25 7.62
N PRO A 51 8.51 0.26 8.52
CA PRO A 51 7.67 0.09 9.71
C PRO A 51 7.69 1.29 10.67
N ASP A 52 8.74 2.11 10.59
CA ASP A 52 8.87 3.33 11.40
C ASP A 52 7.80 4.36 11.04
N ASN A 53 7.12 4.26 9.88
CA ASN A 53 6.04 5.17 9.49
C ASN A 53 4.81 5.08 10.43
N ARG A 54 4.57 3.91 11.03
CA ARG A 54 3.39 3.61 11.87
C ARG A 54 3.26 4.56 13.05
N GLN A 55 4.38 5.07 13.56
CA GLN A 55 4.38 5.99 14.69
C GLN A 55 3.79 7.37 14.37
N TYR A 56 3.67 7.74 13.08
CA TYR A 56 3.12 9.03 12.63
C TYR A 56 1.69 8.92 12.13
N MET A 57 1.21 7.70 11.87
CA MET A 57 -0.15 7.48 11.42
C MET A 57 -1.16 7.99 12.44
N TYR A 58 -2.26 8.54 11.91
CA TYR A 58 -3.36 9.09 12.71
C TYR A 58 -2.98 10.26 13.62
N LYS A 59 -1.77 10.83 13.49
CA LYS A 59 -1.37 12.04 14.20
C LYS A 59 -1.66 13.28 13.36
N ARG A 60 -2.14 14.34 14.00
CA ARG A 60 -2.27 15.66 13.37
C ARG A 60 -0.91 16.18 12.92
N GLY A 61 -0.86 16.84 11.76
CA GLY A 61 0.37 17.37 11.17
C GLY A 61 1.15 16.37 10.30
N TYR A 62 0.65 15.14 10.17
CA TYR A 62 1.28 14.09 9.36
C TYR A 62 0.35 13.62 8.24
N ALA A 63 0.93 13.23 7.11
CA ALA A 63 0.23 12.65 5.97
C ALA A 63 1.10 11.59 5.26
N PRO A 64 0.49 10.65 4.52
CA PRO A 64 1.25 9.82 3.61
C PRO A 64 1.83 10.68 2.49
N LYS A 65 3.01 10.29 2.03
CA LYS A 65 3.73 10.98 0.97
C LYS A 65 2.95 10.91 -0.35
N PRO A 66 2.56 12.05 -0.95
CA PRO A 66 1.87 12.07 -2.24
C PRO A 66 2.78 11.68 -3.41
N VAL A 67 2.13 11.30 -4.51
CA VAL A 67 2.79 11.07 -5.81
C VAL A 67 3.53 12.33 -6.25
N GLY A 68 4.72 12.16 -6.83
CA GLY A 68 5.52 13.26 -7.36
C GLY A 68 6.47 13.91 -6.35
N MET A 69 6.32 13.65 -5.05
CA MET A 69 7.38 14.02 -4.10
C MET A 69 8.61 13.13 -4.30
N GLU A 70 9.78 13.75 -4.47
CA GLU A 70 11.04 13.04 -4.71
C GLU A 70 11.74 12.68 -3.39
N SER A 71 11.55 13.50 -2.35
CA SER A 71 12.18 13.33 -1.04
C SER A 71 11.93 11.95 -0.43
N LYS A 72 13.01 11.22 -0.11
CA LYS A 72 12.92 9.92 0.57
C LYS A 72 12.75 10.15 2.07
N THR A 73 11.90 9.35 2.71
CA THR A 73 11.78 9.33 4.17
C THR A 73 13.13 8.99 4.80
N SER A 74 13.51 9.72 5.85
CA SER A 74 14.81 9.53 6.49
C SER A 74 15.00 8.10 7.01
N SER A 75 16.13 7.49 6.64
CA SER A 75 16.67 6.27 7.25
C SER A 75 17.87 6.54 8.17
N LEU A 76 18.20 7.83 8.39
CA LEU A 76 19.39 8.24 9.12
C LEU A 76 19.30 7.84 10.60
N SER A 77 20.46 7.55 11.20
CA SER A 77 20.60 7.26 12.63
C SER A 77 20.29 8.49 13.50
N SER A 78 20.54 9.70 12.97
CA SER A 78 20.21 10.97 13.59
C SER A 78 18.97 11.60 12.92
N GLY A 79 17.90 11.76 13.70
CA GLY A 79 16.63 12.38 13.27
C GLY A 79 15.43 11.42 13.29
N PRO A 80 14.21 11.93 13.05
CA PRO A 80 13.00 11.12 13.06
C PRO A 80 12.99 10.17 11.85
N LYS A 81 13.20 8.88 12.12
CA LYS A 81 13.16 7.82 11.09
C LYS A 81 11.77 7.72 10.47
N GLY A 82 11.71 7.36 9.20
CA GLY A 82 10.44 7.11 8.48
C GLY A 82 9.66 8.38 8.10
N LEU A 83 10.29 9.55 8.12
CA LEU A 83 9.64 10.83 7.88
C LEU A 83 10.43 11.73 6.92
N VAL A 84 9.71 12.54 6.15
CA VAL A 84 10.17 13.75 5.49
C VAL A 84 9.56 14.93 6.26
N ALA A 85 10.38 15.71 6.95
CA ALA A 85 9.90 16.83 7.74
C ALA A 85 9.47 18.02 6.87
N ALA A 86 8.42 18.74 7.28
CA ALA A 86 7.82 19.84 6.51
C ALA A 86 8.80 20.99 6.20
N ASP A 87 9.73 21.27 7.12
CA ASP A 87 10.79 22.28 6.99
C ASP A 87 11.92 21.84 6.04
N ARG A 88 11.98 20.56 5.69
CA ARG A 88 13.01 19.96 4.81
C ARG A 88 12.52 19.68 3.39
N LEU A 89 11.33 20.15 3.04
CA LEU A 89 10.77 19.96 1.69
C LEU A 89 11.55 20.79 0.66
N SER A 90 11.98 20.13 -0.41
CA SER A 90 12.58 20.81 -1.55
C SER A 90 11.56 21.70 -2.27
N SER A 91 12.03 22.62 -3.11
CA SER A 91 11.14 23.44 -3.95
C SER A 91 10.25 22.58 -4.86
N LYS A 92 10.78 21.47 -5.38
CA LYS A 92 10.01 20.50 -6.19
C LYS A 92 8.92 19.80 -5.40
N ASP A 93 9.21 19.40 -4.16
CA ASP A 93 8.20 18.76 -3.30
C ASP A 93 7.06 19.74 -2.99
N LYS A 94 7.40 21.01 -2.68
CA LYS A 94 6.41 22.07 -2.45
C LYS A 94 5.54 22.32 -3.68
N GLN A 95 6.13 22.33 -4.88
CA GLN A 95 5.39 22.45 -6.13
C GLN A 95 4.47 21.25 -6.38
N SER A 96 4.94 20.04 -6.11
CA SER A 96 4.13 18.82 -6.24
C SER A 96 2.91 18.83 -5.33
N ILE A 97 3.08 19.30 -4.08
CA ILE A 97 1.97 19.50 -3.14
C ILE A 97 0.98 20.55 -3.66
N ALA A 98 1.49 21.68 -4.16
CA ALA A 98 0.64 22.76 -4.68
C ALA A 98 -0.21 22.32 -5.88
N ASN A 99 0.32 21.42 -6.71
CA ASN A 99 -0.35 20.88 -7.89
C ASN A 99 -1.28 19.68 -7.58
N SER A 100 -1.26 19.15 -6.36
CA SER A 100 -2.09 18.02 -5.97
C SER A 100 -3.56 18.44 -5.76
N GLU A 101 -4.49 17.58 -6.15
CA GLU A 101 -5.91 17.72 -5.78
C GLU A 101 -6.11 17.73 -4.25
N LEU A 102 -5.17 17.16 -3.51
CA LEU A 102 -5.17 17.11 -2.04
C LEU A 102 -4.40 18.27 -1.39
N LYS A 103 -4.08 19.36 -2.12
CA LYS A 103 -3.23 20.47 -1.62
C LYS A 103 -3.60 20.96 -0.22
N HIS A 104 -4.90 21.16 0.04
CA HIS A 104 -5.39 21.67 1.33
C HIS A 104 -5.18 20.66 2.47
N TYR A 105 -5.24 19.36 2.16
CA TYR A 105 -4.95 18.31 3.11
C TYR A 105 -3.44 18.16 3.36
N LEU A 106 -2.59 18.36 2.36
CA LEU A 106 -1.15 18.10 2.41
C LEU A 106 -0.33 19.30 2.93
N GLN A 107 -0.85 20.52 2.78
CA GLN A 107 -0.11 21.74 3.12
C GLN A 107 0.30 21.79 4.60
N GLY A 108 1.57 22.12 4.84
CA GLY A 108 2.15 22.26 6.18
C GLY A 108 2.38 20.95 6.94
N LYS A 109 2.16 19.79 6.31
CA LYS A 109 2.36 18.49 6.94
C LYS A 109 3.77 17.94 6.73
N SER A 110 4.17 17.06 7.64
CA SER A 110 5.30 16.16 7.45
C SER A 110 4.82 14.83 6.85
N PHE A 111 5.66 14.17 6.06
CA PHE A 111 5.24 13.05 5.24
C PHE A 111 5.90 11.74 5.64
N TYR A 112 5.10 10.72 5.93
CA TYR A 112 5.56 9.35 6.12
C TYR A 112 5.32 8.52 4.85
N SER A 113 5.92 7.34 4.75
CA SER A 113 5.74 6.46 3.58
C SER A 113 4.29 6.04 3.42
N ASP A 114 3.74 6.20 2.22
CA ASP A 114 2.47 5.62 1.83
C ASP A 114 2.57 4.10 1.65
N TYR A 115 1.45 3.45 1.33
CA TYR A 115 1.40 2.01 1.13
C TYR A 115 1.82 1.64 -0.28
N ASP A 116 2.81 0.77 -0.32
CA ASP A 116 3.45 0.36 -1.56
C ASP A 116 2.71 -0.83 -2.17
N LEU A 117 1.58 -0.52 -2.81
CA LEU A 117 0.76 -1.50 -3.51
C LEU A 117 1.51 -1.99 -4.74
N MET A 118 2.06 -3.20 -4.69
CA MET A 118 2.85 -3.74 -5.79
C MET A 118 1.96 -4.22 -6.95
N SER A 119 0.92 -4.98 -6.63
CA SER A 119 0.03 -5.56 -7.65
C SER A 119 -1.34 -5.88 -7.08
N ALA A 120 -2.35 -5.86 -7.95
CA ALA A 120 -3.73 -6.19 -7.59
C ALA A 120 -4.39 -7.05 -8.67
N TRP A 121 -5.22 -7.99 -8.22
CA TRP A 121 -5.86 -8.97 -9.10
C TRP A 121 -7.27 -9.23 -8.61
N ARG A 122 -8.20 -9.41 -9.55
CA ARG A 122 -9.56 -9.90 -9.28
C ARG A 122 -9.68 -11.33 -9.77
N ARG A 123 -10.10 -12.24 -8.91
CA ARG A 123 -10.40 -13.60 -9.33
C ARG A 123 -11.70 -13.63 -10.13
N ARG A 124 -11.71 -14.45 -11.18
CA ARG A 124 -12.90 -14.81 -11.93
C ARG A 124 -13.38 -16.21 -11.57
N ASN A 125 -12.46 -17.14 -11.36
CA ASN A 125 -12.73 -18.50 -10.90
C ASN A 125 -11.45 -19.10 -10.26
N PRO A 126 -11.49 -20.33 -9.69
CA PRO A 126 -10.35 -20.99 -9.06
C PRO A 126 -9.00 -20.92 -9.74
N ASN A 127 -8.99 -20.99 -11.06
CA ASN A 127 -7.77 -21.08 -11.84
C ASN A 127 -7.52 -19.82 -12.68
N ARG A 128 -8.30 -18.75 -12.46
CA ARG A 128 -8.32 -17.58 -13.34
C ARG A 128 -8.41 -16.28 -12.55
N CYS A 129 -7.33 -15.50 -12.62
CA CYS A 129 -7.26 -14.15 -12.07
C CYS A 129 -7.11 -13.11 -13.19
N LYS A 130 -7.64 -11.91 -12.95
CA LYS A 130 -7.66 -10.76 -13.85
C LYS A 130 -6.87 -9.64 -13.18
N LYS A 131 -5.80 -9.16 -13.83
CA LYS A 131 -4.99 -8.06 -13.29
C LYS A 131 -5.82 -6.77 -13.23
N ILE A 132 -5.65 -6.01 -12.15
CA ILE A 132 -6.18 -4.66 -12.00
C ILE A 132 -5.03 -3.69 -12.23
N ASP A 133 -5.29 -2.60 -12.94
CA ASP A 133 -4.35 -1.49 -12.99
C ASP A 133 -4.32 -0.81 -11.61
N THR A 134 -3.22 -0.94 -10.91
CA THR A 134 -3.07 -0.37 -9.56
C THR A 134 -3.04 1.15 -9.56
N ASN A 135 -2.80 1.80 -10.71
CA ASN A 135 -2.88 3.26 -10.86
C ASN A 135 -4.27 3.73 -11.30
N ASP A 136 -5.22 2.81 -11.49
CA ASP A 136 -6.62 3.18 -11.72
C ASP A 136 -7.15 3.97 -10.53
N THR A 137 -7.67 5.16 -10.84
CA THR A 137 -8.09 6.13 -9.83
C THR A 137 -9.25 5.59 -8.99
N GLU A 138 -10.25 4.95 -9.61
CA GLU A 138 -11.42 4.39 -8.92
C GLU A 138 -11.03 3.24 -7.98
N PHE A 139 -10.08 2.41 -8.41
CA PHE A 139 -9.52 1.35 -7.59
C PHE A 139 -8.77 1.88 -6.37
N LEU A 140 -7.88 2.85 -6.55
CA LEU A 140 -7.17 3.50 -5.42
C LEU A 140 -8.15 4.18 -4.46
N TYR A 141 -9.20 4.83 -4.97
CA TYR A 141 -10.29 5.38 -4.15
C TYR A 141 -10.98 4.28 -3.34
N SER A 142 -11.27 3.13 -3.95
CA SER A 142 -11.91 1.99 -3.27
C SER A 142 -11.05 1.46 -2.13
N LEU A 143 -9.74 1.30 -2.33
CA LEU A 143 -8.81 0.91 -1.26
C LEU A 143 -8.75 1.96 -0.15
N ASN A 144 -8.62 3.24 -0.52
CA ASN A 144 -8.52 4.34 0.43
C ASN A 144 -9.81 4.60 1.22
N SER A 145 -10.97 4.21 0.69
CA SER A 145 -12.24 4.24 1.45
C SER A 145 -12.22 3.31 2.67
N VAL A 146 -11.38 2.27 2.64
CA VAL A 146 -11.25 1.27 3.70
C VAL A 146 -10.16 1.67 4.71
N VAL A 147 -9.00 2.10 4.22
CA VAL A 147 -7.83 2.36 5.09
C VAL A 147 -7.53 3.85 5.32
N GLY A 148 -8.32 4.75 4.74
CA GLY A 148 -8.24 6.20 4.92
C GLY A 148 -6.98 6.84 4.30
N LEU A 149 -7.05 7.23 3.01
CA LEU A 149 -5.96 7.89 2.25
C LEU A 149 -4.56 7.38 2.64
N ARG A 150 -4.21 6.15 2.26
CA ARG A 150 -2.89 5.53 2.50
C ARG A 150 -2.21 5.03 1.24
N PHE A 151 -2.96 4.65 0.21
CA PHE A 151 -2.43 4.32 -1.10
C PHE A 151 -2.41 5.59 -1.95
N MET A 152 -1.26 6.26 -2.05
CA MET A 152 -1.15 7.52 -2.80
C MET A 152 -0.90 7.26 -4.29
N HIS A 153 -0.24 6.15 -4.61
CA HIS A 153 -0.10 5.63 -5.97
C HIS A 153 -0.28 4.11 -6.01
N GLY A 154 -0.46 3.58 -7.23
CA GLY A 154 -0.34 2.15 -7.49
C GLY A 154 1.11 1.69 -7.60
N GLY A 155 1.32 0.43 -7.95
CA GLY A 155 2.66 -0.11 -8.13
C GLY A 155 3.34 0.53 -9.33
N ASN A 156 4.38 1.33 -9.09
CA ASN A 156 5.30 1.76 -10.15
C ASN A 156 6.19 0.61 -10.62
N ASP A 157 6.36 -0.39 -9.75
CA ASP A 157 7.27 -1.52 -9.89
C ASP A 157 6.48 -2.84 -9.93
N ASP A 158 5.41 -2.94 -10.73
CA ASP A 158 4.80 -4.25 -10.92
C ASP A 158 5.78 -5.15 -11.67
N TYR A 159 6.48 -5.97 -10.89
CA TYR A 159 7.57 -6.78 -11.41
C TYR A 159 7.10 -7.83 -12.38
N TYR A 160 5.81 -8.09 -12.54
CA TYR A 160 5.29 -9.10 -13.44
C TYR A 160 4.59 -8.48 -14.66
N ASN A 161 5.31 -8.47 -15.78
CA ASN A 161 4.73 -8.19 -17.08
C ASN A 161 4.05 -9.45 -17.61
N ARG A 162 2.73 -9.45 -17.52
CA ARG A 162 1.91 -10.59 -17.92
C ARG A 162 1.86 -10.81 -19.44
N GLN A 163 1.91 -9.76 -20.26
CA GLN A 163 1.89 -9.88 -21.74
C GLN A 163 3.07 -10.72 -22.24
N THR A 164 4.21 -10.57 -21.58
CA THR A 164 5.44 -11.29 -21.92
C THR A 164 5.69 -12.49 -21.01
N GLY A 165 4.91 -12.64 -19.93
CA GLY A 165 5.21 -13.53 -18.81
C GLY A 165 6.53 -13.22 -18.09
N LYS A 166 7.20 -12.12 -18.42
CA LYS A 166 8.53 -11.76 -17.91
C LYS A 166 8.40 -10.93 -16.67
N PHE A 167 9.40 -11.07 -15.81
CA PHE A 167 9.54 -10.20 -14.67
C PHE A 167 10.35 -8.96 -15.05
N ALA A 168 9.72 -7.80 -15.24
CA ALA A 168 10.37 -6.54 -15.58
C ALA A 168 10.70 -5.75 -14.31
N GLY A 169 11.86 -5.10 -14.22
CA GLY A 169 12.24 -4.34 -13.01
C GLY A 169 12.56 -5.18 -11.76
N ALA A 170 12.47 -6.51 -11.84
CA ALA A 170 12.72 -7.42 -10.73
C ALA A 170 14.15 -7.38 -10.16
N GLY A 171 15.11 -6.80 -10.88
CA GLY A 171 16.44 -6.49 -10.36
C GLY A 171 16.44 -5.42 -9.26
N ASN A 172 15.34 -4.67 -9.10
CA ASN A 172 15.16 -3.69 -8.03
C ASN A 172 14.68 -4.33 -6.71
N VAL A 173 14.31 -5.62 -6.72
CA VAL A 173 13.95 -6.34 -5.49
C VAL A 173 15.20 -6.57 -4.67
N LYS A 174 15.21 -6.02 -3.46
CA LYS A 174 16.38 -6.13 -2.58
C LYS A 174 16.48 -7.54 -1.97
N PRO A 175 17.69 -8.01 -1.66
CA PRO A 175 17.86 -9.19 -0.83
C PRO A 175 17.09 -9.05 0.49
N GLY A 176 16.26 -10.05 0.82
CA GLY A 176 15.44 -10.05 2.04
C GLY A 176 14.16 -9.21 1.98
N GLU A 177 13.78 -8.70 0.82
CA GLU A 177 12.53 -7.98 0.65
C GLU A 177 11.32 -8.91 0.87
N VAL A 178 10.32 -8.40 1.58
CA VAL A 178 9.11 -9.15 1.94
C VAL A 178 7.90 -8.52 1.27
N PHE A 179 6.96 -9.36 0.87
CA PHE A 179 5.67 -8.98 0.33
C PHE A 179 4.58 -9.59 1.21
N VAL A 180 3.51 -8.86 1.48
CA VAL A 180 2.31 -9.40 2.13
C VAL A 180 1.23 -9.55 1.08
N VAL A 181 0.65 -10.75 1.03
CA VAL A 181 -0.49 -11.08 0.19
C VAL A 181 -1.74 -11.01 1.05
N ILE A 182 -2.70 -10.19 0.61
CA ILE A 182 -4.02 -10.05 1.24
C ILE A 182 -5.05 -10.49 0.22
N GLY A 183 -5.77 -11.56 0.54
CA GLY A 183 -6.74 -12.18 -0.36
C GLY A 183 -6.08 -13.09 -1.40
N ALA A 184 -6.44 -14.38 -1.37
CA ALA A 184 -6.35 -15.39 -2.44
C ALA A 184 -6.57 -16.80 -1.85
N TYR A 185 -7.74 -17.05 -1.25
CA TYR A 185 -8.18 -18.33 -0.62
C TYR A 185 -7.78 -18.57 0.82
N ASP A 186 -6.78 -17.87 1.35
CA ASP A 186 -6.26 -18.15 2.67
C ASP A 186 -6.13 -16.92 3.56
N LYS A 187 -5.82 -17.18 4.84
CA LYS A 187 -5.37 -16.14 5.78
C LYS A 187 -4.23 -15.34 5.14
N PRO A 188 -4.20 -14.01 5.31
CA PRO A 188 -3.08 -13.19 4.84
C PRO A 188 -1.74 -13.80 5.24
N PHE A 189 -0.76 -13.72 4.34
CA PHE A 189 0.56 -14.34 4.53
C PHE A 189 1.66 -13.53 3.84
N ASP A 190 2.91 -13.84 4.17
CA ASP A 190 4.10 -13.18 3.66
C ASP A 190 4.88 -14.06 2.68
N ILE A 191 5.49 -13.42 1.69
CA ILE A 191 6.38 -14.00 0.69
C ILE A 191 7.75 -13.35 0.84
N HIS A 192 8.79 -14.16 0.93
CA HIS A 192 10.16 -13.70 1.13
C HIS A 192 10.98 -13.80 -0.15
N GLY A 193 11.35 -12.65 -0.68
CA GLY A 193 12.22 -12.51 -1.84
C GLY A 193 11.57 -12.80 -3.18
N LEU A 194 12.30 -12.43 -4.24
CA LEU A 194 11.83 -12.45 -5.62
C LEU A 194 11.46 -13.84 -6.13
N ASN A 195 12.22 -14.89 -5.78
CA ASN A 195 11.98 -16.23 -6.31
C ASN A 195 10.65 -16.81 -5.80
N ALA A 196 10.35 -16.64 -4.50
CA ALA A 196 9.08 -17.06 -3.93
C ALA A 196 7.91 -16.27 -4.54
N LEU A 197 8.10 -14.97 -4.79
CA LEU A 197 7.11 -14.14 -5.46
C LEU A 197 6.84 -14.61 -6.90
N LYS A 198 7.89 -14.95 -7.66
CA LYS A 198 7.76 -15.51 -9.02
C LYS A 198 6.95 -16.81 -9.03
N LEU A 199 7.29 -17.74 -8.12
CA LEU A 199 6.56 -19.01 -7.97
C LEU A 199 5.10 -18.77 -7.60
N TYR A 200 4.82 -17.77 -6.75
CA TYR A 200 3.46 -17.41 -6.37
C TYR A 200 2.63 -16.93 -7.57
N TYR A 201 3.16 -16.01 -8.37
CA TYR A 201 2.49 -15.55 -9.60
C TYR A 201 2.20 -16.68 -10.59
N GLN A 202 3.12 -17.64 -10.73
CA GLN A 202 2.93 -18.82 -11.58
C GLN A 202 1.79 -19.71 -11.08
N LYS A 203 1.70 -19.93 -9.75
CA LYS A 203 0.65 -20.76 -9.14
C LYS A 203 -0.75 -20.12 -9.20
N CYS A 204 -0.86 -18.80 -9.12
CA CYS A 204 -2.14 -18.10 -9.05
C CYS A 204 -2.95 -18.07 -10.35
N GLY A 205 -2.57 -18.83 -11.39
CA GLY A 205 -3.30 -18.87 -12.65
C GLY A 205 -3.42 -17.48 -13.29
N CYS A 206 -2.40 -16.63 -13.10
CA CYS A 206 -2.30 -15.30 -13.67
C CYS A 206 -2.05 -15.35 -15.20
N ALA A 207 -2.80 -16.18 -15.93
CA ALA A 207 -2.68 -16.42 -17.38
C ALA A 207 -3.81 -15.84 -18.26
N SER A 208 -4.94 -15.34 -17.72
CA SER A 208 -6.02 -14.78 -18.54
C SER A 208 -6.17 -13.25 -18.57
N ASP A 209 -6.16 -12.72 -19.79
CA ASP A 209 -6.49 -11.34 -20.13
C ASP A 209 -7.83 -10.86 -19.60
N LEU A 210 -7.79 -9.57 -19.31
CA LEU A 210 -8.81 -8.52 -19.42
C LEU A 210 -8.32 -7.44 -18.41
N SER A 211 -8.35 -6.15 -18.74
CA SER A 211 -8.29 -5.06 -17.75
C SER A 211 -9.70 -4.80 -17.22
N TYR A 212 -9.88 -4.57 -15.91
CA TYR A 212 -11.18 -4.21 -15.31
C TYR A 212 -11.07 -2.82 -14.73
N SER A 213 -11.89 -1.89 -15.19
CA SER A 213 -12.21 -0.68 -14.44
C SER A 213 -13.31 -1.04 -13.44
N ILE A 214 -13.12 -0.67 -12.18
CA ILE A 214 -14.17 -0.79 -11.17
C ILE A 214 -15.02 0.46 -11.30
N GLN A 215 -16.16 0.35 -12.00
CA GLN A 215 -17.20 1.38 -11.93
C GLN A 215 -17.85 1.34 -10.54
N GLY A 216 -17.20 2.00 -9.58
CA GLY A 216 -17.73 2.25 -8.25
C GLY A 216 -18.27 3.67 -8.18
N ALA A 217 -19.45 3.87 -7.60
CA ALA A 217 -19.85 5.20 -7.17
C ALA A 217 -18.76 5.75 -6.24
N LYS A 218 -18.30 6.99 -6.48
CA LYS A 218 -17.32 7.66 -5.61
C LYS A 218 -17.91 7.77 -4.20
N VAL A 219 -17.60 6.81 -3.33
CA VAL A 219 -17.90 6.91 -1.90
C VAL A 219 -16.90 7.91 -1.30
N PRO A 220 -17.34 8.91 -0.53
CA PRO A 220 -16.43 9.85 0.11
C PRO A 220 -15.36 9.11 0.91
N VAL A 221 -14.08 9.38 0.63
CA VAL A 221 -13.00 8.83 1.44
C VAL A 221 -13.11 9.44 2.82
N VAL A 222 -13.34 8.59 3.83
CA VAL A 222 -13.36 9.04 5.22
C VAL A 222 -11.94 9.46 5.59
N VAL A 223 -11.72 10.77 5.67
CA VAL A 223 -10.59 11.33 6.39
C VAL A 223 -10.93 11.11 7.86
N TRP A 224 -10.32 10.09 8.47
CA TRP A 224 -10.57 9.75 9.87
C TRP A 224 -10.42 11.01 10.74
N PRO A 225 -11.44 11.36 11.53
CA PRO A 225 -11.38 12.55 12.37
C PRO A 225 -10.22 12.38 13.34
N TYR A 226 -9.26 13.30 13.24
CA TYR A 226 -8.11 13.35 14.12
C TYR A 226 -8.59 13.51 15.56
N VAL A 227 -8.17 12.62 16.46
CA VAL A 227 -8.25 12.80 17.91
C VAL A 227 -6.98 13.52 18.37
#